data_AF-A0A5E4R2K9-F1
#
_entry.id   AF-A0A5E4R2K9-F1
#
_cell.length_a   1.000
_cell.length_b   1.000
_cell.length_c   1.000
_cell.angle_alpha   90.00
_cell.angle_beta   90.00
_cell.angle_gamma   90.00
#
_symmetry.space_group_name_H-M   'P 1'
#
loop_
_entity.id
_entity.type
_entity.pdbx_description
1 polymer ?
#
loop_
_entity_poly.entity_id
_entity_poly.type
_entity_poly.pdbx_seq_one_letter_code
_entity_poly.pdbx_strand_id
1 'polypeptide(L)'
;GTDVTEAFEAHHLNPNTVKVLEKFYKRDAKTPRNSPFTFKDDGFYRTLKTKVWEEIQKIPNKESDRTAFICDSLLFTCLVSSTITCWAKDYWIVMLSYIVASVTMAWVIVAAHNYIHKRTSWRMYIFNIGLWSYRDFRVSHALSHHLYPNTLMDLEVSGFEPIVFWNPRKERPFYADYAVIIEQILFPFMFIMNFLKRFSLNFTRPGFFTQHYRWHDVM
;
A
#
# COMPACT_ATOMS: atom_id res chain seq x y z
N GLY A 1 -12.30 20.37 -10.20
CA GLY A 1 -12.16 19.98 -8.79
C GLY A 1 -13.06 18.79 -8.58
N THR A 2 -12.53 17.72 -8.00
CA THR A 2 -13.28 16.51 -7.65
C THR A 2 -13.63 16.57 -6.17
N ASP A 3 -14.73 15.94 -5.76
CA ASP A 3 -15.01 15.72 -4.36
C ASP A 3 -13.98 14.74 -3.78
N VAL A 4 -13.28 15.16 -2.72
CA VAL A 4 -12.25 14.37 -2.04
C VAL A 4 -12.60 14.13 -0.58
N THR A 5 -13.89 14.19 -0.22
CA THR A 5 -14.31 14.13 1.18
C THR A 5 -13.89 12.82 1.83
N GLU A 6 -14.06 11.67 1.17
CA GLU A 6 -13.64 10.36 1.68
C GLU A 6 -12.12 10.30 1.87
N ALA A 7 -11.36 10.79 0.89
CA ALA A 7 -9.90 10.85 0.99
C ALA A 7 -9.45 11.75 2.14
N PHE A 8 -10.10 12.90 2.33
CA PHE A 8 -9.82 13.78 3.44
C PHE A 8 -10.15 13.13 4.78
N GLU A 9 -11.35 12.56 4.92
CA GLU A 9 -11.83 11.98 6.16
C GLU A 9 -11.03 10.75 6.58
N ALA A 10 -10.65 9.88 5.63
CA ALA A 10 -9.84 8.68 5.87
C ALA A 10 -8.40 8.96 6.27
N HIS A 11 -7.78 10.00 5.72
CA HIS A 11 -6.34 10.23 5.91
C HIS A 11 -6.00 11.27 6.99
N HIS A 12 -6.95 12.11 7.42
CA HIS A 12 -6.69 13.20 8.36
C HIS A 12 -7.38 13.00 9.69
N LEU A 13 -6.73 12.26 10.61
CA LEU A 13 -7.25 12.02 11.96
C LEU A 13 -7.16 13.25 12.88
N ASN A 14 -6.19 14.14 12.64
CA ASN A 14 -6.00 15.33 13.47
C ASN A 14 -7.13 16.36 13.22
N PRO A 15 -7.95 16.71 14.23
CA PRO A 15 -9.07 17.64 14.07
C PRO A 15 -8.64 19.06 13.69
N ASN A 16 -7.40 19.47 13.99
CA ASN A 16 -6.89 20.79 13.60
C ASN A 16 -6.68 20.92 12.09
N THR A 17 -6.62 19.82 11.35
CA THR A 17 -6.52 19.86 9.88
C THR A 17 -7.76 20.53 9.27
N VAL A 18 -8.94 20.33 9.85
CA VAL A 18 -10.20 20.92 9.36
C VAL A 18 -10.16 22.45 9.43
N LYS A 19 -9.55 23.02 10.48
CA LYS A 19 -9.41 24.47 10.66
C LYS A 19 -8.58 25.13 9.56
N VAL A 20 -7.68 24.39 8.93
CA VAL A 20 -6.91 24.90 7.77
C VAL A 20 -7.82 25.12 6.57
N LEU A 21 -8.81 24.24 6.37
CA LEU A 21 -9.74 24.32 5.23
C LEU A 21 -10.65 25.54 5.28
N GLU A 22 -11.00 26.02 6.49
CA GLU A 22 -11.83 27.22 6.68
C GLU A 22 -11.25 28.45 5.95
N LYS A 23 -9.91 28.57 5.91
CA LYS A 23 -9.21 29.66 5.22
C LYS A 23 -9.36 29.63 3.70
N PHE A 24 -9.69 28.47 3.13
CA PHE A 24 -9.84 28.25 1.70
C PHE A 24 -11.30 28.04 1.30
N TYR A 25 -12.25 28.24 2.22
CA TYR A 25 -13.67 28.14 1.94
C TYR A 25 -14.08 29.20 0.90
N LYS A 26 -14.75 28.75 -0.16
CA LYS A 26 -15.27 29.62 -1.22
C LYS A 26 -16.80 29.71 -1.20
N ARG A 27 -17.46 28.55 -1.11
CA ARG A 27 -18.91 28.36 -1.09
C ARG A 27 -19.24 26.88 -0.90
N ASP A 28 -20.50 26.60 -0.61
CA ASP A 28 -21.02 25.23 -0.58
C ASP A 28 -21.11 24.60 -1.98
N ALA A 29 -21.09 23.26 -2.00
CA ALA A 29 -21.29 22.48 -3.21
C ALA A 29 -22.75 22.63 -3.71
N LYS A 30 -22.93 22.78 -5.02
CA LYS A 30 -24.27 22.90 -5.64
C LYS A 30 -24.96 21.54 -5.81
N THR A 31 -24.16 20.49 -5.91
CA THR A 31 -24.61 19.12 -6.13
C THR A 31 -24.38 18.31 -4.86
N PRO A 32 -25.31 17.42 -4.49
CA PRO A 32 -25.11 16.53 -3.36
C PRO A 32 -23.95 15.56 -3.63
N ARG A 33 -23.36 15.02 -2.55
CA ARG A 33 -22.35 13.98 -2.64
C ARG A 33 -22.95 12.69 -3.18
N ASN A 34 -22.20 12.02 -4.06
CA ASN A 34 -22.53 10.69 -4.58
C ASN A 34 -21.77 9.62 -3.79
N SER A 35 -22.17 9.41 -2.54
CA SER A 35 -21.54 8.42 -1.67
C SER A 35 -22.55 7.89 -0.66
N PRO A 36 -22.56 6.56 -0.39
CA PRO A 36 -23.43 5.99 0.62
C PRO A 36 -22.96 6.34 2.05
N PHE A 37 -21.73 6.81 2.22
CA PHE A 37 -21.17 7.13 3.53
C PHE A 37 -21.42 8.57 3.94
N THR A 38 -22.02 8.73 5.12
CA THR A 38 -22.24 10.04 5.73
C THR A 38 -21.19 10.29 6.81
N PHE A 39 -20.63 11.51 6.84
CA PHE A 39 -19.69 11.95 7.87
C PHE A 39 -20.36 12.94 8.83
N LYS A 40 -21.56 12.58 9.31
CA LYS A 40 -22.24 13.36 10.35
C LYS A 40 -21.39 13.36 11.62
N ASP A 41 -21.32 14.49 12.32
CA ASP A 41 -20.47 14.62 13.50
C ASP A 41 -20.90 13.69 14.65
N ASP A 42 -22.19 13.39 14.76
CA ASP A 42 -22.79 12.40 15.68
C ASP A 42 -22.88 10.98 15.09
N GLY A 43 -22.40 10.79 13.85
CA GLY A 43 -22.42 9.51 13.16
C GLY A 43 -21.31 8.56 13.60
N PHE A 44 -21.42 7.30 13.18
CA PHE A 44 -20.45 6.24 13.49
C PHE A 44 -19.01 6.63 13.12
N TYR A 45 -18.80 7.08 11.88
CA TYR A 45 -17.44 7.33 11.37
C TYR A 45 -16.71 8.43 12.15
N ARG A 46 -17.37 9.58 12.35
CA ARG A 46 -16.75 10.73 13.06
C ARG A 46 -16.55 10.42 14.54
N THR A 47 -17.49 9.68 15.15
CA THR A 47 -17.32 9.17 16.52
C THR A 47 -16.11 8.24 16.63
N LEU A 48 -15.96 7.28 15.71
CA LEU A 48 -14.82 6.37 15.67
C LEU A 48 -13.51 7.14 15.48
N LYS A 49 -13.48 8.06 14.50
CA LYS A 49 -12.31 8.88 14.18
C LYS A 49 -11.82 9.69 15.39
N THR A 50 -12.72 10.32 16.14
CA THR A 50 -12.38 11.07 17.36
C THR A 50 -11.78 10.16 18.42
N LYS A 51 -12.40 9.01 18.70
CA LYS A 51 -11.88 8.03 19.68
C LYS A 51 -10.51 7.49 19.26
N VAL A 52 -10.33 7.16 17.98
CA VAL A 52 -9.05 6.69 17.45
C VAL A 52 -7.97 7.77 17.60
N TRP A 53 -8.29 9.03 17.32
CA TRP A 53 -7.34 10.13 17.53
C TRP A 53 -6.88 10.23 18.99
N GLU A 54 -7.82 10.14 19.95
CA GLU A 54 -7.51 10.15 21.38
C GLU A 54 -6.59 9.00 21.80
N GLU A 55 -6.83 7.78 21.29
CA GLU A 55 -5.96 6.64 21.57
C GLU A 55 -4.57 6.78 20.92
N ILE A 56 -4.50 7.30 19.69
CA ILE A 56 -3.22 7.54 19.00
C ILE A 56 -2.33 8.51 19.78
N GLN A 57 -2.90 9.52 20.45
CA GLN A 57 -2.12 10.46 21.28
C GLN A 57 -1.41 9.78 22.46
N LYS A 58 -1.87 8.59 22.88
CA LYS A 58 -1.26 7.84 23.98
C LYS A 58 -0.08 6.98 23.52
N ILE A 59 0.08 6.76 22.21
CA ILE A 59 1.12 5.92 21.66
C ILE A 59 2.46 6.67 21.73
N PRO A 60 3.50 6.10 22.36
CA PRO A 60 4.79 6.75 22.45
C PRO A 60 5.49 6.80 21.08
N ASN A 61 6.19 7.91 20.81
CA ASN A 61 6.93 8.11 19.56
C ASN A 61 7.96 7.00 19.25
N LYS A 62 8.48 6.33 20.29
CA LYS A 62 9.43 5.22 20.18
C LYS A 62 8.93 4.07 19.29
N GLU A 63 7.61 3.86 19.18
CA GLU A 63 7.08 2.83 18.28
C GLU A 63 7.34 3.15 16.81
N SER A 64 7.36 4.43 16.42
CA SER A 64 7.75 4.83 15.07
C SER A 64 9.21 4.48 14.78
N ASP A 65 10.11 4.73 15.72
CA ASP A 65 11.55 4.41 15.58
C ASP A 65 11.77 2.91 15.50
N ARG A 66 11.02 2.13 16.28
CA ARG A 66 11.04 0.67 16.22
C ARG A 66 10.66 0.15 14.82
N THR A 67 9.59 0.69 14.23
CA THR A 67 9.19 0.30 12.86
C THR A 67 10.23 0.67 11.81
N ALA A 68 10.99 1.76 12.02
CA ALA A 68 12.08 2.18 11.15
C ALA A 68 13.26 1.22 11.25
N PHE A 69 13.65 0.89 12.49
CA PHE A 69 14.72 -0.07 12.75
C PHE A 69 14.43 -1.45 12.16
N ILE A 70 13.19 -1.94 12.27
CA ILE A 70 12.78 -3.24 11.68
C ILE A 70 12.90 -3.19 10.16
N CYS A 71 12.36 -2.15 9.51
CA CYS A 71 12.43 -2.01 8.05
C CYS A 71 13.88 -1.96 7.55
N ASP A 72 14.73 -1.17 8.21
CA ASP A 72 16.15 -1.04 7.85
C ASP A 72 16.92 -2.34 8.09
N SER A 73 16.65 -3.04 9.19
CA SER A 73 17.29 -4.32 9.51
C SER A 73 16.90 -5.42 8.52
N LEU A 74 15.65 -5.44 8.07
CA LEU A 74 15.19 -6.36 7.03
C LEU A 74 15.89 -6.06 5.69
N LEU A 75 15.99 -4.78 5.30
CA LEU A 75 16.74 -4.39 4.09
C LEU A 75 18.20 -4.80 4.19
N PHE A 76 18.86 -4.48 5.29
CA PHE A 76 20.27 -4.82 5.51
C PHE A 76 20.49 -6.33 5.43
N THR A 77 19.64 -7.11 6.11
CA THR A 77 19.72 -8.58 6.08
C THR A 77 19.50 -9.11 4.66
N CYS A 78 18.55 -8.57 3.91
CA CYS A 78 18.29 -8.93 2.52
C CYS A 78 19.52 -8.69 1.65
N LEU A 79 20.16 -7.51 1.75
CA LEU A 79 21.34 -7.17 0.94
C LEU A 79 22.56 -8.04 1.29
N VAL A 80 22.82 -8.25 2.58
CA VAL A 80 23.94 -9.08 3.04
C VAL A 80 23.74 -10.53 2.63
N SER A 81 22.56 -11.10 2.89
CA SER A 81 22.26 -12.49 2.53
C SER A 81 22.30 -12.70 1.01
N SER A 82 21.75 -11.78 0.21
CA SER A 82 21.85 -11.83 -1.26
C SER A 82 23.32 -11.81 -1.72
N THR A 83 24.16 -10.98 -1.10
CA THR A 83 25.59 -10.92 -1.41
C THR A 83 26.30 -12.24 -1.08
N ILE A 84 25.99 -12.84 0.08
CA ILE A 84 26.53 -14.14 0.49
C ILE A 84 26.09 -15.23 -0.48
N THR A 85 24.83 -15.24 -0.93
CA THR A 85 24.31 -16.20 -1.92
C THR A 85 25.11 -16.16 -3.21
N CYS A 86 25.48 -14.98 -3.69
CA CYS A 86 26.27 -14.83 -4.92
C CYS A 86 27.77 -15.12 -4.74
N TRP A 87 28.31 -14.91 -3.53
CA TRP A 87 29.74 -15.06 -3.26
C TRP A 87 30.14 -16.47 -2.82
N ALA A 88 29.29 -17.14 -2.04
CA ALA A 88 29.58 -18.44 -1.48
C ALA A 88 29.63 -19.53 -2.56
N LYS A 89 30.50 -20.52 -2.34
CA LYS A 89 30.62 -21.71 -3.21
C LYS A 89 30.08 -22.98 -2.56
N ASP A 90 29.95 -22.97 -1.24
CA ASP A 90 29.39 -24.08 -0.48
C ASP A 90 27.87 -24.12 -0.67
N TYR A 91 27.34 -25.29 -1.03
CA TYR A 91 25.92 -25.48 -1.33
C TYR A 91 25.01 -25.07 -0.15
N TRP A 92 25.36 -25.45 1.07
CA TRP A 92 24.51 -25.18 2.24
C TRP A 92 24.53 -23.71 2.62
N ILE A 93 25.67 -23.04 2.50
CA ILE A 93 25.76 -21.59 2.70
C ILE A 93 24.93 -20.85 1.64
N VAL A 94 25.03 -21.25 0.37
CA VAL A 94 24.23 -20.67 -0.72
C VAL A 94 22.74 -20.86 -0.43
N MET A 95 22.30 -22.08 -0.13
CA MET A 95 20.88 -22.36 0.12
C MET A 95 20.33 -21.61 1.34
N LEU A 96 21.08 -21.56 2.45
CA LEU A 96 20.64 -20.86 3.64
C LEU A 96 20.54 -19.34 3.39
N SER A 97 21.58 -18.74 2.81
CA SER A 97 21.58 -17.32 2.50
C SER A 97 20.50 -16.94 1.48
N TYR A 98 20.24 -17.81 0.50
CA TYR A 98 19.17 -17.61 -0.49
C TYR A 98 17.78 -17.57 0.16
N ILE A 99 17.50 -18.50 1.08
CA ILE A 99 16.22 -18.54 1.81
C ILE A 99 16.07 -17.28 2.68
N VAL A 100 17.14 -16.89 3.40
CA VAL A 100 17.14 -15.68 4.23
C VAL A 100 16.89 -14.43 3.38
N ALA A 101 17.57 -14.32 2.22
CA ALA A 101 17.36 -13.21 1.28
C ALA A 101 15.90 -13.17 0.80
N SER A 102 15.35 -14.31 0.39
CA SER A 102 13.98 -14.42 -0.12
C SER A 102 12.94 -13.99 0.92
N VAL A 103 13.05 -14.48 2.17
CA VAL A 103 12.10 -14.17 3.25
C VAL A 103 12.22 -12.71 3.68
N THR A 104 13.46 -12.22 3.85
CA THR A 104 13.67 -10.82 4.28
C THR A 104 13.29 -9.82 3.18
N MET A 105 13.43 -10.17 1.90
CA MET A 105 12.90 -9.39 0.79
C MET A 105 11.37 -9.31 0.85
N ALA A 106 10.68 -10.44 1.03
CA ALA A 106 9.22 -10.44 1.15
C ALA A 106 8.74 -9.55 2.32
N TRP A 107 9.37 -9.69 3.49
CA TRP A 107 9.02 -8.90 4.67
C TRP A 107 9.39 -7.43 4.56
N VAL A 108 10.51 -7.08 3.92
CA VAL A 108 10.89 -5.67 3.77
C VAL A 108 9.93 -4.94 2.83
N ILE A 109 9.40 -5.60 1.79
CA ILE A 109 8.37 -5.03 0.91
C ILE A 109 7.10 -4.72 1.73
N VAL A 110 6.65 -5.66 2.56
CA VAL A 110 5.50 -5.43 3.46
C VAL A 110 5.78 -4.32 4.46
N ALA A 111 6.99 -4.26 5.03
CA ALA A 111 7.38 -3.20 5.94
C ALA A 111 7.41 -1.83 5.25
N ALA A 112 7.94 -1.75 4.03
CA ALA A 112 8.02 -0.55 3.20
C ALA A 112 6.65 -0.02 2.80
N HIS A 113 5.65 -0.91 2.60
CA HIS A 113 4.27 -0.49 2.32
C HIS A 113 3.75 0.45 3.41
N ASN A 114 4.06 0.21 4.68
CA ASN A 114 3.61 1.10 5.77
C ASN A 114 4.11 2.54 5.60
N TYR A 115 5.26 2.74 4.96
CA TYR A 115 5.83 4.08 4.71
C TYR A 115 5.16 4.81 3.55
N ILE A 116 4.36 4.12 2.74
CA ILE A 116 3.54 4.73 1.68
C ILE A 116 2.37 5.54 2.28
N HIS A 117 1.87 5.12 3.45
CA HIS A 117 0.84 5.82 4.22
C HIS A 117 1.40 6.96 5.08
N LYS A 118 2.71 6.97 5.35
CA LYS A 118 3.36 8.00 6.17
C LYS A 118 3.75 9.22 5.32
N ARG A 119 4.26 10.26 6.01
CA ARG A 119 4.98 11.35 5.35
C ARG A 119 6.09 10.78 4.46
N THR A 120 6.28 11.37 3.28
CA THR A 120 7.33 10.99 2.34
C THR A 120 8.68 10.79 3.05
N SER A 121 9.24 9.61 2.88
CA SER A 121 10.54 9.21 3.43
C SER A 121 11.21 8.24 2.45
N TRP A 122 12.52 8.05 2.55
CA TRP A 122 13.24 7.18 1.63
C TRP A 122 12.80 5.71 1.73
N ARG A 123 12.28 5.28 2.89
CA ARG A 123 11.82 3.91 3.14
C ARG A 123 10.65 3.47 2.27
N MET A 124 9.85 4.41 1.76
CA MET A 124 8.79 4.06 0.81
C MET A 124 9.35 3.56 -0.53
N TYR A 125 10.57 3.99 -0.90
CA TYR A 125 11.21 3.57 -2.14
C TYR A 125 11.70 2.12 -2.07
N ILE A 126 11.93 1.57 -0.87
CA ILE A 126 12.33 0.16 -0.67
C ILE A 126 11.29 -0.79 -1.29
N PHE A 127 10.03 -0.37 -1.35
CA PHE A 127 8.95 -1.12 -2.00
C PHE A 127 9.26 -1.49 -3.46
N ASN A 128 10.05 -0.67 -4.15
CA ASN A 128 10.44 -0.89 -5.54
C ASN A 128 11.30 -2.14 -5.75
N ILE A 129 12.01 -2.62 -4.72
CA ILE A 129 12.78 -3.87 -4.78
C ILE A 129 11.86 -5.07 -5.10
N GLY A 130 10.56 -4.98 -4.75
CA GLY A 130 9.55 -5.95 -5.13
C GLY A 130 9.13 -5.90 -6.61
N LEU A 131 9.75 -5.06 -7.44
CA LEU A 131 9.37 -4.78 -8.84
C LEU A 131 8.04 -4.04 -9.01
N TRP A 132 7.45 -3.52 -7.92
CA TRP A 132 6.27 -2.67 -7.97
C TRP A 132 6.62 -1.20 -7.75
N SER A 133 5.92 -0.32 -8.45
CA SER A 133 6.05 1.13 -8.27
C SER A 133 5.40 1.58 -6.96
N TYR A 134 6.17 2.07 -5.99
CA TYR A 134 5.58 2.66 -4.77
C TYR A 134 4.62 3.81 -5.12
N ARG A 135 4.86 4.54 -6.22
CA ARG A 135 4.02 5.66 -6.63
C ARG A 135 2.67 5.16 -7.13
N ASP A 136 2.68 4.18 -8.02
CA ASP A 136 1.44 3.66 -8.59
C ASP A 136 0.67 2.88 -7.52
N PHE A 137 1.37 2.14 -6.65
CA PHE A 137 0.78 1.49 -5.49
C PHE A 137 0.25 2.50 -4.46
N ARG A 138 0.89 3.66 -4.26
CA ARG A 138 0.31 4.72 -3.41
C ARG A 138 -1.03 5.22 -3.94
N VAL A 139 -1.17 5.32 -5.26
CA VAL A 139 -2.43 5.74 -5.87
C VAL A 139 -3.47 4.64 -5.75
N SER A 140 -3.15 3.39 -6.09
CA SER A 140 -4.13 2.29 -5.97
C SER A 140 -4.49 2.02 -4.52
N HIS A 141 -3.50 1.86 -3.65
CA HIS A 141 -3.72 1.36 -2.30
C HIS A 141 -4.22 2.46 -1.37
N ALA A 142 -3.49 3.59 -1.26
CA ALA A 142 -3.90 4.65 -0.35
C ALA A 142 -5.16 5.39 -0.84
N LEU A 143 -5.31 5.61 -2.16
CA LEU A 143 -6.42 6.41 -2.68
C LEU A 143 -7.59 5.58 -3.25
N SER A 144 -7.45 4.26 -3.45
CA SER A 144 -8.59 3.41 -3.83
C SER A 144 -9.00 2.45 -2.72
N HIS A 145 -8.07 1.66 -2.18
CA HIS A 145 -8.38 0.65 -1.16
C HIS A 145 -8.79 1.28 0.18
N HIS A 146 -7.94 2.15 0.74
CA HIS A 146 -8.16 2.69 2.09
C HIS A 146 -9.33 3.69 2.21
N LEU A 147 -9.94 4.11 1.10
CA LEU A 147 -11.18 4.89 1.17
C LEU A 147 -12.39 4.00 1.51
N TYR A 148 -12.37 2.75 1.04
CA TYR A 148 -13.49 1.83 1.13
C TYR A 148 -13.05 0.41 1.48
N PRO A 149 -12.17 0.23 2.49
CA PRO A 149 -11.44 -1.02 2.67
C PRO A 149 -12.40 -2.18 2.89
N ASN A 150 -12.22 -3.27 2.12
CA ASN A 150 -13.01 -4.50 2.21
C ASN A 150 -14.51 -4.31 1.96
N THR A 151 -14.87 -3.27 1.20
CA THR A 151 -16.25 -3.09 0.71
C THR A 151 -16.36 -3.50 -0.75
N LEU A 152 -17.59 -3.49 -1.29
CA LEU A 152 -17.80 -3.74 -2.73
C LEU A 152 -17.29 -2.60 -3.63
N MET A 153 -17.01 -1.42 -3.07
CA MET A 153 -16.45 -0.27 -3.81
C MET A 153 -14.92 -0.25 -3.81
N ASP A 154 -14.30 -1.21 -3.13
CA ASP A 154 -12.86 -1.39 -3.09
C ASP A 154 -12.37 -1.98 -4.42
N LEU A 155 -11.71 -1.14 -5.24
CA LEU A 155 -11.14 -1.61 -6.51
C LEU A 155 -10.03 -2.62 -6.32
N GLU A 156 -9.30 -2.58 -5.20
CA GLU A 156 -8.25 -3.57 -4.96
C GLU A 156 -8.87 -4.90 -4.57
N VAL A 157 -10.05 -4.95 -3.96
CA VAL A 157 -10.76 -6.21 -3.71
C VAL A 157 -11.46 -6.73 -4.97
N SER A 158 -12.26 -5.88 -5.61
CA SER A 158 -13.03 -6.26 -6.80
C SER A 158 -12.15 -6.55 -8.02
N GLY A 159 -10.96 -5.95 -8.11
CA GLY A 159 -10.00 -6.17 -9.20
C GLY A 159 -9.40 -7.57 -9.24
N PHE A 160 -9.49 -8.36 -8.17
CA PHE A 160 -9.05 -9.75 -8.15
C PHE A 160 -10.19 -10.74 -8.45
N GLU A 161 -11.45 -10.30 -8.48
CA GLU A 161 -12.55 -11.17 -8.90
C GLU A 161 -12.51 -11.35 -10.44
N PRO A 162 -12.82 -12.55 -10.96
CA PRO A 162 -13.29 -13.75 -10.27
C PRO A 162 -12.17 -14.71 -9.80
N ILE A 163 -10.89 -14.31 -9.79
CA ILE A 163 -9.78 -15.21 -9.44
C ILE A 163 -9.72 -15.43 -7.92
N VAL A 164 -9.82 -14.36 -7.14
CA VAL A 164 -9.80 -14.40 -5.66
C VAL A 164 -11.06 -13.72 -5.12
N PHE A 165 -11.70 -14.35 -4.14
CA PHE A 165 -12.92 -13.84 -3.50
C PHE A 165 -12.66 -13.54 -2.02
N TRP A 166 -12.36 -12.28 -1.70
CA TRP A 166 -12.15 -11.85 -0.30
C TRP A 166 -13.45 -11.51 0.44
N ASN A 167 -14.43 -10.97 -0.28
CA ASN A 167 -15.69 -10.56 0.35
C ASN A 167 -16.60 -11.76 0.61
N PRO A 168 -17.23 -11.85 1.80
CA PRO A 168 -18.18 -12.91 2.08
C PRO A 168 -19.42 -12.73 1.20
N ARG A 169 -19.76 -13.77 0.42
CA ARG A 169 -20.94 -13.81 -0.45
C ARG A 169 -21.69 -15.13 -0.24
N LYS A 170 -23.03 -15.06 -0.31
CA LYS A 170 -23.89 -16.25 -0.24
C LYS A 170 -23.66 -17.18 -1.43
N GLU A 171 -23.56 -16.59 -2.61
CA GLU A 171 -23.27 -17.29 -3.86
C GLU A 171 -21.81 -17.03 -4.23
N ARG A 172 -21.00 -18.08 -4.19
CA ARG A 172 -19.58 -18.03 -4.59
C ARG A 172 -19.15 -19.40 -5.12
N PRO A 173 -18.17 -19.45 -6.03
CA PRO A 173 -17.70 -20.73 -6.55
C PRO A 173 -16.98 -21.53 -5.46
N PHE A 174 -16.92 -22.86 -5.63
CA PHE A 174 -16.30 -23.76 -4.64
C PHE A 174 -14.83 -23.43 -4.34
N TYR A 175 -14.11 -22.84 -5.30
CA TYR A 175 -12.69 -22.51 -5.11
C TYR A 175 -12.46 -21.26 -4.26
N ALA A 176 -13.51 -20.47 -3.97
CA ALA A 176 -13.40 -19.26 -3.15
C ALA A 176 -12.87 -19.55 -1.74
N ASP A 177 -13.14 -20.75 -1.19
CA ASP A 177 -12.61 -21.18 0.11
C ASP A 177 -11.11 -21.46 0.12
N TYR A 178 -10.49 -21.55 -1.06
CA TYR A 178 -9.06 -21.76 -1.24
C TYR A 178 -8.32 -20.47 -1.61
N ALA A 179 -8.92 -19.28 -1.38
CA ALA A 179 -8.34 -17.98 -1.67
C ALA A 179 -6.88 -17.86 -1.17
N VAL A 180 -6.62 -18.29 0.08
CA VAL A 180 -5.26 -18.27 0.66
C VAL A 180 -4.25 -19.04 -0.20
N ILE A 181 -4.61 -20.22 -0.70
CA ILE A 181 -3.72 -21.04 -1.55
C ILE A 181 -3.54 -20.37 -2.92
N ILE A 182 -4.63 -19.88 -3.50
CA ILE A 182 -4.62 -19.17 -4.80
C ILE A 182 -3.72 -17.94 -4.72
N GLU A 183 -3.79 -17.18 -3.63
CA GLU A 183 -2.97 -15.99 -3.40
C GLU A 183 -1.48 -16.32 -3.31
N GLN A 184 -1.09 -17.38 -2.59
CA GLN A 184 0.32 -17.78 -2.50
C GLN A 184 0.92 -18.13 -3.87
N ILE A 185 0.10 -18.65 -4.78
CA ILE A 185 0.52 -18.92 -6.16
C ILE A 185 0.51 -17.62 -6.97
N LEU A 186 -0.56 -16.83 -6.90
CA LEU A 186 -0.81 -15.68 -7.76
C LEU A 186 0.10 -14.49 -7.47
N PHE A 187 0.28 -14.15 -6.18
CA PHE A 187 0.94 -12.91 -5.76
C PHE A 187 2.39 -12.81 -6.26
N PRO A 188 3.24 -13.84 -6.18
CA PRO A 188 4.59 -13.79 -6.75
C PRO A 188 4.61 -13.38 -8.24
N PHE A 189 3.66 -13.88 -9.04
CA PHE A 189 3.56 -13.51 -10.45
C PHE A 189 3.00 -12.10 -10.65
N MET A 190 2.12 -11.60 -9.77
CA MET A 190 1.57 -10.25 -9.87
C MET A 190 2.64 -9.15 -9.77
N PHE A 191 3.69 -9.37 -8.98
CA PHE A 191 4.84 -8.48 -8.92
C PHE A 191 5.55 -8.38 -10.28
N ILE A 192 5.86 -9.53 -10.86
CA ILE A 192 6.53 -9.63 -12.17
C ILE A 192 5.62 -9.10 -13.29
N MET A 193 4.33 -9.45 -13.32
CA MET A 193 3.40 -9.01 -14.37
C MET A 193 3.22 -7.49 -14.39
N ASN A 194 3.08 -6.86 -13.23
CA ASN A 194 2.99 -5.39 -13.16
C ASN A 194 4.28 -4.72 -13.61
N PHE A 195 5.44 -5.28 -13.25
CA PHE A 195 6.73 -4.82 -13.75
C PHE A 195 6.79 -4.91 -15.27
N LEU A 196 6.50 -6.08 -15.85
CA LEU A 196 6.52 -6.30 -17.30
C LEU A 196 5.53 -5.38 -18.03
N LYS A 197 4.33 -5.18 -17.47
CA LYS A 197 3.35 -4.21 -17.97
C LYS A 197 3.90 -2.80 -17.96
N ARG A 198 4.48 -2.33 -16.84
CA ARG A 198 5.06 -0.99 -16.75
C ARG A 198 6.26 -0.83 -17.70
N PHE A 199 7.09 -1.86 -17.81
CA PHE A 199 8.25 -1.88 -18.69
C PHE A 199 7.86 -1.83 -20.17
N SER A 200 6.84 -2.58 -20.59
CA SER A 200 6.36 -2.58 -21.97
C SER A 200 5.79 -1.22 -22.40
N LEU A 201 5.26 -0.43 -21.46
CA LEU A 201 4.79 0.94 -21.73
C LEU A 201 5.91 1.88 -22.17
N ASN A 202 7.18 1.61 -21.84
CA ASN A 202 8.31 2.40 -22.37
C ASN A 202 8.43 2.29 -23.89
N PHE A 203 7.99 1.17 -24.47
CA PHE A 203 8.10 0.88 -25.91
C PHE A 203 6.78 1.15 -26.65
N THR A 204 5.64 1.01 -25.96
CA THR A 204 4.32 1.14 -26.59
C THR A 204 3.69 2.52 -26.42
N ARG A 205 4.14 3.32 -25.45
CA ARG A 205 3.59 4.67 -25.20
C ARG A 205 4.67 5.75 -25.32
N PRO A 206 4.60 6.62 -26.35
CA PRO A 206 5.55 7.71 -26.54
C PRO A 206 5.68 8.59 -25.29
N GLY A 207 6.92 8.86 -24.87
CA GLY A 207 7.21 9.71 -23.72
C GLY A 207 6.95 9.08 -22.34
N PHE A 208 6.57 7.80 -22.27
CA PHE A 208 6.26 7.17 -20.98
C PHE A 208 7.45 7.17 -20.02
N PHE A 209 8.65 6.83 -20.50
CA PHE A 209 9.86 6.80 -19.69
C PHE A 209 10.13 8.15 -19.01
N THR A 210 10.16 9.24 -19.77
CA THR A 210 10.49 10.58 -19.26
C THR A 210 9.42 11.16 -18.33
N GLN A 211 8.16 10.77 -18.52
CA GLN A 211 7.04 11.25 -17.70
C GLN A 211 6.87 10.46 -16.41
N HIS A 212 7.13 9.14 -16.44
CA HIS A 212 6.72 8.23 -15.38
C HIS A 212 7.86 7.56 -14.63
N TYR A 213 9.09 7.53 -15.15
CA TYR A 213 10.25 7.04 -14.41
C TYR A 213 10.99 8.20 -13.73
N ARG A 214 11.47 7.94 -12.51
CA ARG A 214 12.28 8.84 -11.70
C ARG A 214 13.50 8.09 -11.17
N TRP A 215 14.41 8.81 -10.53
CA TRP A 215 15.67 8.26 -10.00
C TRP A 215 15.45 7.07 -9.05
N HIS A 216 14.36 7.06 -8.28
CA HIS A 216 14.03 6.00 -7.33
C HIS A 216 13.41 4.75 -8.00
N ASP A 217 13.03 4.82 -9.28
CA ASP A 217 12.52 3.66 -10.04
C ASP A 217 13.66 2.75 -10.57
N VAL A 218 14.91 3.16 -10.34
CA VAL A 218 16.12 2.42 -10.70
C VAL A 218 16.75 1.73 -9.48
N MET A 219 16.14 1.89 -8.30
CA MET A 219 16.52 1.24 -7.04
C MET A 219 15.73 -0.04 -6.82
#